data_AF-A0AAE6T9U8-F1
#
_entry.id   AF-A0AAE6T9U8-F1
#
_cell.length_a   1.000
_cell.length_b   1.000
_cell.length_c   1.000
_cell.angle_alpha   90.00
_cell.angle_beta   90.00
_cell.angle_gamma   90.00
#
_symmetry.space_group_name_H-M   'P 1'
#
loop_
_entity.id
_entity.type
_entity.pdbx_description
1 polymer ?
#
loop_
_entity_poly.entity_id
_entity_poly.type
_entity_poly.pdbx_seq_one_letter_code
_entity_poly.pdbx_strand_id
1 'polypeptide(L)'
;MKPIKFLLIPVALFLWLGCFIVAEDTALPDKWTTFGEGEERERFSNCFVISYPDSFIIDPASGISFSPTIGRDAPIPEENLHTLILHNEKKSLEVRASTYGFLTKEFYVPRGFESPREVILTDFFRNALTTKIIRTQYYDLFYSETDKEVFALYLNRIKGWNANYQTLLFLFKNGTTFKDHAKMVEKIMKKFVPSFARQD
;
A
#
# COMPACT_ATOMS: atom_id res chain seq x y z
N MET A 1 -71.67 2.55 -3.31
CA MET A 1 -70.95 2.95 -4.54
C MET A 1 -69.64 3.64 -4.16
N LYS A 2 -68.50 3.15 -4.68
CA LYS A 2 -67.19 3.83 -4.77
C LYS A 2 -67.14 4.61 -6.11
N PRO A 3 -66.17 5.51 -6.41
CA PRO A 3 -64.87 5.69 -5.75
C PRO A 3 -64.44 7.14 -5.43
N ILE A 4 -63.54 7.18 -4.45
CA ILE A 4 -62.68 8.29 -4.03
C ILE A 4 -61.53 8.44 -5.02
N LYS A 5 -61.19 9.69 -5.33
CA LYS A 5 -60.15 10.09 -6.28
C LYS A 5 -58.82 10.39 -5.57
N PHE A 6 -57.75 9.87 -6.18
CA PHE A 6 -56.34 10.18 -6.03
C PHE A 6 -55.62 9.73 -4.74
N LEU A 7 -54.97 8.57 -4.90
CA LEU A 7 -53.80 8.13 -4.15
C LEU A 7 -52.58 8.95 -4.64
N LEU A 8 -51.91 9.67 -3.73
CA LEU A 8 -50.50 9.98 -3.86
C LEU A 8 -49.91 10.17 -2.45
N ILE A 9 -48.92 9.33 -2.20
CA ILE A 9 -48.21 9.04 -0.94
C ILE A 9 -47.24 10.20 -0.62
N PRO A 10 -47.03 10.52 0.67
CA PRO A 10 -45.72 10.21 1.26
C PRO A 10 -45.86 9.56 2.65
N VAL A 11 -45.45 8.30 2.73
CA VAL A 11 -45.28 7.54 3.97
C VAL A 11 -44.00 8.04 4.61
N ALA A 12 -44.17 8.91 5.58
CA ALA A 12 -43.23 9.04 6.68
C ALA A 12 -43.99 8.79 7.96
N LEU A 13 -43.25 8.23 8.90
CA LEU A 13 -43.48 8.21 10.34
C LEU A 13 -44.08 6.95 10.95
N PHE A 14 -43.13 6.20 11.52
CA PHE A 14 -43.14 5.74 12.92
C PHE A 14 -44.27 4.80 13.33
N LEU A 15 -43.90 3.55 13.64
CA LEU A 15 -43.80 3.13 15.04
C LEU A 15 -43.19 1.73 15.19
N TRP A 16 -42.16 1.71 16.05
CA TRP A 16 -41.87 0.70 17.07
C TRP A 16 -40.89 -0.45 16.82
N LEU A 17 -39.93 -0.48 17.77
CA LEU A 17 -39.22 -1.61 18.39
C LEU A 17 -37.91 -2.08 17.77
N GLY A 18 -36.83 -1.57 18.36
CA GLY A 18 -35.48 -2.11 18.30
C GLY A 18 -34.52 -1.15 18.94
N CYS A 19 -34.50 -1.08 20.28
CA CYS A 19 -33.44 -0.40 21.01
C CYS A 19 -32.10 -1.06 20.67
N PHE A 20 -31.38 -0.45 19.74
CA PHE A 20 -29.94 -0.61 19.63
C PHE A 20 -29.34 0.74 20.01
N ILE A 21 -29.13 0.93 21.32
CA ILE A 21 -28.05 1.78 21.78
C ILE A 21 -26.77 1.04 21.42
N VAL A 22 -26.36 1.15 20.16
CA VAL A 22 -24.97 0.95 19.82
C VAL A 22 -24.33 2.25 20.27
N ALA A 23 -23.73 2.22 21.46
CA ALA A 23 -22.59 3.06 21.74
C ALA A 23 -21.51 2.62 20.74
N GLU A 24 -21.68 3.05 19.49
CA GLU A 24 -20.57 3.21 18.58
C GLU A 24 -19.78 4.30 19.28
N ASP A 25 -18.70 3.90 19.95
CA ASP A 25 -17.58 4.79 20.15
C ASP A 25 -17.38 5.47 18.80
N THR A 26 -17.80 6.72 18.76
CA THR A 26 -17.62 7.65 17.67
C THR A 26 -16.13 7.94 17.60
N ALA A 27 -15.35 6.94 17.21
CA ALA A 27 -14.10 7.16 16.53
C ALA A 27 -14.50 7.90 15.26
N LEU A 28 -14.44 9.23 15.32
CA LEU A 28 -14.43 10.12 14.16
C LEU A 28 -13.67 9.38 13.06
N PRO A 29 -14.23 9.23 11.84
CA PRO A 29 -13.55 8.50 10.78
C PRO A 29 -12.15 9.09 10.68
N ASP A 30 -11.14 8.31 11.11
CA ASP A 30 -9.77 8.79 11.28
C ASP A 30 -9.48 9.70 10.10
N LYS A 31 -9.22 10.99 10.30
CA LYS A 31 -9.03 11.90 9.16
C LYS A 31 -7.81 11.38 8.41
N TRP A 32 -7.95 11.11 7.11
CA TRP A 32 -6.85 10.60 6.29
C TRP A 32 -6.14 11.79 5.64
N THR A 33 -4.82 11.72 5.62
CA THR A 33 -3.98 12.57 4.78
C THR A 33 -3.37 11.74 3.67
N THR A 34 -2.89 12.38 2.61
CA THR A 34 -2.19 11.73 1.51
C THR A 34 -0.85 12.41 1.28
N PHE A 35 0.22 11.63 1.27
CA PHE A 35 1.54 12.07 0.83
C PHE A 35 1.68 11.88 -0.69
N GLY A 36 2.26 12.87 -1.37
CA GLY A 36 2.41 12.87 -2.82
C GLY A 36 1.18 13.38 -3.60
N GLU A 37 0.22 14.05 -2.94
CA GLU A 37 -0.88 14.80 -3.58
C GLU A 37 -0.74 16.32 -3.34
N GLY A 38 -1.44 17.16 -4.12
CA GLY A 38 -1.40 18.63 -3.96
C GLY A 38 -0.10 19.30 -4.45
N GLU A 39 0.38 20.37 -3.80
CA GLU A 39 1.67 21.01 -4.16
C GLU A 39 2.87 20.07 -3.97
N GLU A 40 2.76 19.08 -3.08
CA GLU A 40 3.75 18.01 -2.91
C GLU A 40 3.74 16.99 -4.07
N ARG A 41 2.70 17.00 -4.91
CA ARG A 41 2.54 16.10 -6.06
C ARG A 41 3.67 16.23 -7.06
N GLU A 42 4.11 17.43 -7.41
CA GLU A 42 5.14 17.59 -8.45
C GLU A 42 6.50 17.01 -8.03
N ARG A 43 6.82 17.02 -6.73
CA ARG A 43 8.10 16.54 -6.21
C ARG A 43 8.07 15.07 -5.80
N PHE A 44 6.98 14.61 -5.18
CA PHE A 44 6.94 13.29 -4.53
C PHE A 44 6.00 12.27 -5.17
N SER A 45 5.00 12.69 -5.97
CA SER A 45 4.09 11.73 -6.63
C SER A 45 4.81 10.79 -7.60
N ASN A 46 5.97 11.21 -8.09
CA ASN A 46 6.85 10.40 -8.94
C ASN A 46 7.46 9.21 -8.18
N CYS A 47 7.55 9.29 -6.85
CA CYS A 47 8.06 8.23 -5.98
C CYS A 47 6.94 7.26 -5.60
N PHE A 48 5.91 7.72 -4.89
CA PHE A 48 4.69 6.94 -4.60
C PHE A 48 3.62 7.88 -4.03
N VAL A 49 2.35 7.48 -4.16
CA VAL A 49 1.23 8.17 -3.49
C VAL A 49 0.64 7.23 -2.44
N ILE A 50 0.61 7.69 -1.18
CA ILE A 50 0.12 6.90 -0.06
C ILE A 50 -0.80 7.73 0.83
N SER A 51 -2.01 7.22 1.06
CA SER A 51 -2.91 7.77 2.07
C SER A 51 -2.78 7.01 3.38
N TYR A 52 -2.75 7.75 4.48
CA TYR A 52 -2.63 7.21 5.84
C TYR A 52 -3.44 8.06 6.85
N PRO A 53 -3.79 7.50 8.02
CA PRO A 53 -4.44 8.28 9.08
C PRO A 53 -3.55 9.44 9.55
N ASP A 54 -4.13 10.62 9.81
CA ASP A 54 -3.44 11.83 10.28
C ASP A 54 -2.67 11.64 11.60
N SER A 55 -3.03 10.63 12.38
CA SER A 55 -2.29 10.19 13.57
C SER A 55 -0.89 9.62 13.31
N PHE A 56 -0.49 9.38 12.05
CA PHE A 56 0.87 8.99 11.71
C PHE A 56 1.79 10.21 11.55
N ILE A 57 3.02 10.05 11.99
CA ILE A 57 4.11 11.02 11.89
C ILE A 57 5.13 10.46 10.90
N ILE A 58 5.71 11.35 10.09
CA ILE A 58 6.81 11.00 9.18
C ILE A 58 8.11 10.87 9.99
N ASP A 59 8.80 9.73 9.89
CA ASP A 59 10.08 9.53 10.57
C ASP A 59 11.17 10.42 9.97
N PRO A 60 12.08 10.99 10.78
CA PRO A 60 13.28 11.68 10.28
C PRO A 60 14.21 10.81 9.42
N ALA A 61 14.20 9.48 9.60
CA ALA A 61 14.92 8.54 8.75
C ALA A 61 14.23 8.30 7.40
N SER A 62 13.05 8.90 7.16
CA SER A 62 12.50 9.00 5.82
C SER A 62 13.48 9.77 4.94
N GLY A 63 13.91 9.13 3.86
CA GLY A 63 14.94 9.67 2.98
C GLY A 63 14.48 9.57 1.55
N ILE A 64 14.73 10.62 0.76
CA ILE A 64 14.43 10.67 -0.67
C ILE A 64 15.72 11.15 -1.34
N SER A 65 16.49 10.21 -1.92
CA SER A 65 17.77 10.48 -2.56
C SER A 65 17.62 10.57 -4.07
N PHE A 66 17.50 11.79 -4.59
CA PHE A 66 17.50 12.02 -6.03
C PHE A 66 18.94 11.98 -6.56
N SER A 67 19.39 10.84 -7.09
CA SER A 67 20.63 10.79 -7.85
C SER A 67 20.36 10.84 -9.36
N PRO A 68 20.87 11.86 -10.08
CA PRO A 68 20.71 11.99 -11.53
C PRO A 68 21.50 10.93 -12.33
N THR A 69 22.31 10.09 -11.68
CA THR A 69 23.06 8.99 -12.30
C THR A 69 22.43 7.62 -12.12
N ILE A 70 21.27 7.52 -11.44
CA ILE A 70 20.54 6.27 -11.27
C ILE A 70 20.07 5.79 -12.65
N GLY A 71 20.78 4.80 -13.20
CA GLY A 71 20.31 4.01 -14.33
C GLY A 71 21.15 4.04 -15.61
N ARG A 72 22.22 4.83 -15.74
CA ARG A 72 23.09 4.68 -16.93
C ARG A 72 24.11 3.57 -16.77
N ASP A 73 24.93 3.58 -15.72
CA ASP A 73 26.00 2.57 -15.54
C ASP A 73 26.39 2.35 -14.06
N ALA A 74 25.62 2.87 -13.11
CA ALA A 74 25.91 2.69 -11.69
C ALA A 74 25.18 1.45 -11.14
N PRO A 75 25.88 0.57 -10.39
CA PRO A 75 25.18 -0.39 -9.53
C PRO A 75 24.27 0.42 -8.62
N ILE A 76 22.96 0.18 -8.70
CA ILE A 76 21.99 0.78 -7.79
C ILE A 76 22.52 0.46 -6.39
N PRO A 77 22.84 1.47 -5.55
CA PRO A 77 23.26 1.17 -4.20
C PRO A 77 22.15 0.34 -3.54
N GLU A 78 22.54 -0.72 -2.85
CA GLU A 78 21.63 -1.64 -2.13
C GLU A 78 20.77 -0.91 -1.07
N GLU A 79 21.06 0.37 -0.82
CA GLU A 79 20.31 1.25 0.06
C GLU A 79 19.14 1.89 -0.69
N ASN A 80 17.92 1.50 -0.30
CA ASN A 80 16.63 2.00 -0.77
C ASN A 80 16.65 3.52 -1.04
N LEU A 81 16.78 3.89 -2.32
CA LEU A 81 16.99 5.27 -2.76
C LEU A 81 15.93 6.25 -2.25
N HIS A 82 14.69 5.79 -2.03
CA HIS A 82 13.67 6.59 -1.38
C HIS A 82 12.79 5.70 -0.51
N THR A 83 12.79 6.00 0.79
CA THR A 83 11.95 5.31 1.77
C THR A 83 11.16 6.36 2.53
N LEU A 84 9.84 6.27 2.48
CA LEU A 84 8.96 6.99 3.42
C LEU A 84 8.64 6.06 4.58
N ILE A 85 8.96 6.50 5.79
CA ILE A 85 8.64 5.78 7.01
C ILE A 85 7.59 6.59 7.78
N LEU A 86 6.45 5.96 8.03
CA LEU A 86 5.36 6.54 8.81
C LEU A 86 5.23 5.76 10.11
N HIS A 87 5.21 6.46 11.24
CA HIS A 87 5.00 5.85 12.55
C HIS A 87 3.72 6.37 13.19
N ASN A 88 3.01 5.45 13.83
CA ASN A 88 1.97 5.80 14.78
C ASN A 88 2.31 5.12 16.10
N GLU A 89 2.90 5.86 17.04
CA GLU A 89 3.28 5.29 18.34
C GLU A 89 2.06 4.77 19.10
N LYS A 90 0.93 5.49 19.03
CA LYS A 90 -0.33 5.09 19.68
C LYS A 90 -0.84 3.76 19.14
N LYS A 91 -0.79 3.58 17.82
CA LYS A 91 -1.21 2.34 17.15
C LYS A 91 -0.05 1.35 17.01
N SER A 92 1.16 1.68 17.44
CA SER A 92 2.33 0.82 17.36
C SER A 92 2.55 0.20 15.96
N LEU A 93 2.31 0.98 14.91
CA LEU A 93 2.44 0.56 13.52
C LEU A 93 3.45 1.46 12.81
N GLU A 94 4.38 0.83 12.09
CA GLU A 94 5.33 1.47 11.21
C GLU A 94 5.08 1.03 9.77
N VAL A 95 5.01 1.98 8.84
CA VAL A 95 4.80 1.73 7.42
C VAL A 95 6.00 2.25 6.64
N ARG A 96 6.67 1.38 5.88
CA ARG A 96 7.78 1.73 4.99
C ARG A 96 7.34 1.57 3.55
N ALA A 97 7.26 2.66 2.81
CA ALA A 97 7.14 2.62 1.36
C ALA A 97 8.52 2.84 0.75
N SER A 98 9.00 1.89 -0.04
CA SER A 98 10.29 2.00 -0.72
C SER A 98 10.09 2.05 -2.24
N THR A 99 10.81 2.98 -2.87
CA THR A 99 10.74 3.20 -4.32
C THR A 99 11.50 2.17 -5.14
N TYR A 100 11.04 2.01 -6.38
CA TYR A 100 11.67 1.42 -7.57
C TYR A 100 12.88 0.51 -7.35
N GLY A 101 12.64 -0.80 -7.45
CA GLY A 101 13.67 -1.75 -7.85
C GLY A 101 13.45 -2.27 -9.27
N PHE A 102 14.53 -2.77 -9.86
CA PHE A 102 14.55 -3.28 -11.23
C PHE A 102 14.95 -4.75 -11.25
N LEU A 103 14.19 -5.54 -12.01
CA LEU A 103 14.46 -6.96 -12.24
C LEU A 103 14.99 -7.12 -13.66
N THR A 104 16.30 -6.99 -13.84
CA THR A 104 16.96 -7.06 -15.15
C THR A 104 17.46 -8.45 -15.47
N LYS A 105 17.49 -8.79 -16.77
CA LYS A 105 17.95 -10.10 -17.22
C LYS A 105 19.43 -10.29 -16.90
N GLU A 106 20.21 -9.25 -17.13
CA GLU A 106 21.67 -9.21 -17.07
C GLU A 106 22.18 -9.50 -15.66
N PHE A 107 21.42 -9.12 -14.64
CA PHE A 107 21.79 -9.32 -13.25
C PHE A 107 21.32 -10.66 -12.69
N TYR A 108 20.08 -11.08 -13.02
CA TYR A 108 19.45 -12.24 -12.38
C TYR A 108 19.63 -13.56 -13.15
N VAL A 109 19.69 -13.55 -14.48
CA VAL A 109 19.88 -14.80 -15.25
C VAL A 109 21.22 -15.48 -14.94
N PRO A 110 22.37 -14.77 -14.82
CA PRO A 110 23.63 -15.40 -14.42
C PRO A 110 23.61 -16.02 -13.03
N ARG A 111 22.64 -15.65 -12.18
CA ARG A 111 22.42 -16.20 -10.83
C ARG A 111 21.50 -17.41 -10.81
N GLY A 112 21.05 -17.88 -11.98
CA GLY A 112 20.23 -19.08 -12.13
C GLY A 112 18.73 -18.82 -12.15
N PHE A 113 18.27 -17.57 -12.15
CA PHE A 113 16.85 -17.25 -12.22
C PHE A 113 16.33 -17.26 -13.66
N GLU A 114 15.15 -17.85 -13.86
CA GLU A 114 14.49 -17.93 -15.16
C GLU A 114 13.48 -16.81 -15.39
N SER A 115 12.95 -16.21 -14.32
CA SER A 115 11.96 -15.14 -14.43
C SER A 115 11.98 -14.13 -13.26
N PRO A 116 11.49 -12.90 -13.48
CA PRO A 116 11.31 -11.92 -12.40
C PRO A 116 10.41 -12.44 -11.26
N ARG A 117 9.40 -13.26 -11.60
CA ARG A 117 8.50 -13.85 -10.61
C ARG A 117 9.26 -14.79 -9.66
N GLU A 118 10.20 -15.56 -10.19
CA GLU A 118 11.03 -16.47 -9.40
C GLU A 118 11.94 -15.68 -8.45
N VAL A 119 12.57 -14.62 -8.94
CA VAL A 119 13.36 -13.70 -8.12
C VAL A 119 12.51 -13.14 -6.98
N ILE A 120 11.32 -12.61 -7.27
CA ILE A 120 10.42 -12.07 -6.26
C ILE A 120 10.11 -13.11 -5.18
N LEU A 121 9.67 -14.30 -5.59
CA LEU A 121 9.25 -15.34 -4.66
C LEU A 121 10.41 -15.95 -3.86
N THR A 122 11.64 -15.86 -4.34
CA THR A 122 12.82 -16.45 -3.70
C THR A 122 13.58 -15.44 -2.84
N ASP A 123 13.83 -14.24 -3.38
CA ASP A 123 14.70 -13.24 -2.74
C ASP A 123 13.94 -12.28 -1.83
N PHE A 124 12.67 -11.98 -2.13
CA PHE A 124 11.89 -10.99 -1.38
C PHE A 124 10.95 -11.62 -0.36
N PHE A 125 10.38 -12.78 -0.68
CA PHE A 125 9.40 -13.44 0.17
C PHE A 125 10.02 -14.65 0.87
N ARG A 126 10.02 -14.63 2.21
CA ARG A 126 10.56 -15.73 3.02
C ARG A 126 9.82 -17.07 2.81
N ASN A 127 8.57 -17.02 2.38
CA ASN A 127 7.78 -18.21 2.11
C ASN A 127 6.84 -17.99 0.92
N ALA A 128 7.30 -18.41 -0.26
CA ALA A 128 6.56 -18.33 -1.51
C ALA A 128 5.18 -19.02 -1.47
N LEU A 129 5.00 -20.06 -0.64
CA LEU A 129 3.74 -20.81 -0.56
C LEU A 129 2.62 -20.01 0.11
N THR A 130 2.98 -19.10 1.02
CA THR A 130 2.03 -18.24 1.73
C THR A 130 1.79 -16.91 1.03
N THR A 131 2.57 -16.60 -0.01
CA THR A 131 2.44 -15.36 -0.78
C THR A 131 1.18 -15.40 -1.64
N LYS A 132 0.27 -14.48 -1.39
CA LYS A 132 -0.93 -14.26 -2.19
C LYS A 132 -0.57 -13.36 -3.37
N ILE A 133 -1.10 -13.70 -4.55
CA ILE A 133 -0.86 -12.95 -5.79
C ILE A 133 -2.20 -12.45 -6.32
N ILE A 134 -2.36 -11.13 -6.37
CA ILE A 134 -3.55 -10.46 -6.91
C ILE A 134 -3.15 -9.77 -8.22
N ARG A 135 -3.77 -10.19 -9.32
CA ARG A 135 -3.54 -9.59 -10.63
C ARG A 135 -4.52 -8.46 -10.85
N THR A 136 -4.01 -7.26 -11.15
CA THR A 136 -4.83 -6.11 -11.52
C THR A 136 -4.65 -5.77 -13.00
N GLN A 137 -5.38 -4.76 -13.48
CA GLN A 137 -5.20 -4.25 -14.83
C GLN A 137 -3.81 -3.64 -15.04
N TYR A 138 -3.20 -3.05 -14.01
CA TYR A 138 -2.00 -2.21 -14.13
C TYR A 138 -0.73 -2.85 -13.55
N TYR A 139 -0.87 -3.66 -12.51
CA TYR A 139 0.24 -4.31 -11.79
C TYR A 139 -0.18 -5.67 -11.22
N ASP A 140 0.80 -6.51 -10.92
CA ASP A 140 0.62 -7.71 -10.10
C ASP A 140 1.04 -7.37 -8.66
N LEU A 141 0.17 -7.65 -7.68
CA LEU A 141 0.45 -7.47 -6.26
C LEU A 141 0.79 -8.82 -5.63
N PHE A 142 2.01 -8.94 -5.14
CA PHE A 142 2.47 -10.04 -4.29
C PHE A 142 2.38 -9.57 -2.84
N TYR A 143 1.75 -10.32 -1.95
CA TYR A 143 1.82 -9.98 -0.53
C TYR A 143 1.81 -11.21 0.37
N SER A 144 2.47 -11.06 1.52
CA SER A 144 2.50 -12.04 2.59
C SER A 144 2.24 -11.35 3.91
N GLU A 145 1.58 -12.08 4.82
CA GLU A 145 1.24 -11.59 6.15
C GLU A 145 1.76 -12.57 7.21
N THR A 146 2.26 -12.02 8.30
CA THR A 146 2.61 -12.73 9.53
C THR A 146 2.07 -11.94 10.72
N ASP A 147 2.17 -12.49 11.93
CA ASP A 147 1.81 -11.76 13.14
C ASP A 147 2.68 -10.52 13.39
N LYS A 148 3.86 -10.41 12.76
CA LYS A 148 4.83 -9.31 12.98
C LYS A 148 4.89 -8.29 11.86
N GLU A 149 4.53 -8.70 10.65
CA GLU A 149 4.65 -7.83 9.48
C GLU A 149 3.69 -8.21 8.36
N VAL A 150 3.40 -7.24 7.50
CA VAL A 150 2.83 -7.46 6.17
C VAL A 150 3.80 -6.88 5.16
N PHE A 151 4.19 -7.68 4.17
CA PHE A 151 5.03 -7.24 3.07
C PHE A 151 4.25 -7.34 1.77
N ALA A 152 4.23 -6.24 1.01
CA ALA A 152 3.56 -6.12 -0.26
C ALA A 152 4.54 -5.62 -1.32
N LEU A 153 4.56 -6.29 -2.47
CA LEU A 153 5.35 -5.92 -3.64
C LEU A 153 4.42 -5.74 -4.83
N TYR A 154 4.47 -4.55 -5.41
CA TYR A 154 3.72 -4.14 -6.58
C TYR A 154 4.66 -4.26 -7.78
N LEU A 155 4.36 -5.16 -8.72
CA LEU A 155 5.16 -5.41 -9.91
C LEU A 155 4.44 -4.84 -11.15
N ASN A 156 5.13 -4.02 -11.93
CA ASN A 156 4.56 -3.52 -13.17
C ASN A 156 4.23 -4.67 -14.15
N ARG A 157 3.21 -4.49 -14.99
CA ARG A 157 2.81 -5.52 -15.97
C ARG A 157 3.70 -5.57 -17.22
N ILE A 158 5.02 -5.44 -17.08
CA ILE A 158 5.95 -5.79 -18.15
C ILE A 158 6.10 -7.31 -18.14
N LYS A 159 5.83 -7.96 -19.27
CA LYS A 159 6.01 -9.40 -19.40
C LYS A 159 7.50 -9.72 -19.54
N GLY A 160 8.06 -10.41 -18.56
CA GLY A 160 9.45 -10.83 -18.57
C GLY A 160 10.38 -9.85 -17.88
N TRP A 161 11.67 -9.96 -18.18
CA TRP A 161 12.72 -9.13 -17.59
C TRP A 161 12.54 -7.63 -17.87
N ASN A 162 13.32 -6.82 -17.16
CA ASN A 162 13.23 -5.36 -17.12
C ASN A 162 11.90 -4.89 -16.52
N ALA A 163 11.42 -5.62 -15.51
CA ALA A 163 10.25 -5.27 -14.73
C ALA A 163 10.63 -4.35 -13.57
N ASN A 164 9.75 -3.42 -13.26
CA ASN A 164 9.92 -2.47 -12.17
C ASN A 164 8.98 -2.86 -11.05
N TYR A 165 9.45 -2.76 -9.81
CA TYR A 165 8.63 -3.02 -8.65
C TYR A 165 8.75 -1.94 -7.58
N GLN A 166 7.74 -1.86 -6.72
CA GLN A 166 7.76 -1.06 -5.50
C GLN A 166 7.29 -1.89 -4.32
N THR A 167 7.71 -1.55 -3.12
CA THR A 167 7.38 -2.32 -1.92
C THR A 167 6.74 -1.46 -0.84
N LEU A 168 5.82 -2.08 -0.12
CA LEU A 168 5.20 -1.54 1.07
C LEU A 168 5.34 -2.56 2.20
N LEU A 169 6.00 -2.17 3.28
CA LEU A 169 6.22 -3.01 4.46
C LEU A 169 5.51 -2.39 5.67
N PHE A 170 4.72 -3.20 6.35
CA PHE A 170 4.06 -2.84 7.61
C PHE A 170 4.74 -3.63 8.72
N LEU A 171 5.24 -2.95 9.74
CA LEU A 171 5.88 -3.55 10.91
C LEU A 171 5.04 -3.28 12.15
N PHE A 172 4.59 -4.34 12.82
CA PHE A 172 3.83 -4.24 14.06
C PHE A 172 4.80 -4.18 15.25
N LYS A 173 4.63 -3.17 16.10
CA LYS A 173 5.49 -2.87 17.25
C LYS A 173 4.74 -3.07 18.56
N ASN A 174 5.46 -2.99 19.67
CA ASN A 174 4.93 -3.02 21.04
C ASN A 174 3.99 -4.20 21.33
N GLY A 175 4.26 -5.36 20.73
CA GLY A 175 3.46 -6.57 20.94
C GLY A 175 2.13 -6.61 20.20
N THR A 176 1.81 -5.60 19.37
CA THR A 176 0.66 -5.65 18.47
C THR A 176 0.91 -6.59 17.29
N THR A 177 -0.17 -7.04 16.65
CA THR A 177 -0.17 -8.02 15.57
C THR A 177 -0.96 -7.54 14.36
N PHE A 178 -0.92 -8.31 13.27
CA PHE A 178 -1.75 -8.03 12.09
C PHE A 178 -3.24 -7.89 12.43
N LYS A 179 -3.78 -8.70 13.36
CA LYS A 179 -5.20 -8.67 13.72
C LYS A 179 -5.63 -7.30 14.27
N ASP A 180 -4.74 -6.65 15.02
CA ASP A 180 -4.98 -5.33 15.59
C ASP A 180 -5.05 -4.23 14.51
N HIS A 181 -4.38 -4.46 13.38
CA HIS A 181 -4.18 -3.45 12.32
C HIS A 181 -4.84 -3.80 10.98
N ALA A 182 -5.49 -4.96 10.85
CA ALA A 182 -5.91 -5.54 9.56
C ALA A 182 -6.71 -4.56 8.68
N LYS A 183 -7.73 -3.89 9.26
CA LYS A 183 -8.55 -2.91 8.53
C LYS A 183 -7.74 -1.71 8.03
N MET A 184 -6.76 -1.27 8.81
CA MET A 184 -5.90 -0.15 8.46
C MET A 184 -4.93 -0.52 7.36
N VAL A 185 -4.25 -1.67 7.51
CA VAL A 185 -3.33 -2.22 6.50
C VAL A 185 -4.04 -2.38 5.16
N GLU A 186 -5.22 -3.03 5.16
CA GLU A 186 -6.02 -3.23 3.95
C GLU A 186 -6.37 -1.89 3.27
N LYS A 187 -6.76 -0.88 4.07
CA LYS A 187 -7.14 0.44 3.54
C LYS A 187 -5.94 1.21 2.98
N ILE A 188 -4.78 1.16 3.63
CA ILE A 188 -3.54 1.77 3.12
C ILE A 188 -3.13 1.08 1.81
N MET A 189 -3.07 -0.26 1.79
CA MET A 189 -2.69 -1.03 0.59
C MET A 189 -3.61 -0.74 -0.61
N LYS A 190 -4.93 -0.60 -0.38
CA LYS A 190 -5.90 -0.27 -1.44
C LYS A 190 -5.75 1.15 -1.98
N LYS A 191 -5.32 2.10 -1.14
CA LYS A 191 -5.12 3.51 -1.52
C LYS A 191 -3.72 3.80 -2.04
N PHE A 192 -2.78 2.89 -1.87
CA PHE A 192 -1.44 3.01 -2.41
C PHE A 192 -1.47 2.95 -3.94
N VAL A 193 -0.93 3.99 -4.58
CA VAL A 193 -0.78 4.04 -6.04
C VAL A 193 0.70 3.90 -6.39
N PRO A 194 1.13 2.75 -6.93
CA PRO A 194 2.53 2.54 -7.25
C PRO A 194 2.96 3.38 -8.45
N SER A 195 4.15 3.97 -8.37
CA SER A 195 4.82 4.66 -9.48
C SER A 195 5.94 3.78 -10.04
N PHE A 196 5.79 3.35 -11.28
CA PHE A 196 6.79 2.50 -11.96
C PHE A 196 7.66 3.27 -12.95
N ALA A 197 7.46 4.58 -13.07
CA ALA A 197 8.19 5.41 -14.02
C ALA A 197 9.64 5.62 -13.56
N ARG A 198 10.56 5.48 -14.52
CA ARG A 198 11.96 5.84 -14.39
C ARG A 198 12.10 7.35 -14.70
N GLN A 199 12.92 8.08 -13.95
CA GLN A 199 13.38 9.39 -14.41
C GLN A 199 14.39 9.16 -15.53
N ASP A 200 14.08 9.63 -16.73
CA ASP A 200 15.04 9.89 -17.78
C ASP A 200 15.67 11.28 -17.56
#